data_AF-A0A095CH91-F1
#
_entry.id   AF-A0A095CH91-F1
#
_cell.length_a   1.000
_cell.length_b   1.000
_cell.length_c   1.000
_cell.angle_alpha   90.00
_cell.angle_beta   90.00
_cell.angle_gamma   90.00
#
_symmetry.space_group_name_H-M   'P 1'
#
loop_
_entity.id
_entity.type
_entity.pdbx_description
1 polymer ?
#
loop_
_entity_poly.entity_id
_entity_poly.type
_entity_poly.pdbx_seq_one_letter_code
_entity_poly.pdbx_strand_id
1 'polypeptide(L)'
;MPDYLGSDQRKTKDQKDDEKPIKDEHPLQVARCTKIINSDTEEPKYIINVKQFAKFVVDLADSVAPTDIEEGMRVGVDRTKYQIHIPLPPKIDPSVTMMQVEDKPDVTYSDVGGCKEQIEKLREVVELPLLH
;
A
#
# COMPACT_ATOMS: atom_id res chain seq x y z
N MET A 1 -25.86 19.89 42.97
CA MET A 1 -24.72 19.02 42.62
C MET A 1 -24.86 18.63 41.16
N PRO A 2 -24.03 19.15 40.25
CA PRO A 2 -24.04 18.78 38.84
C PRO A 2 -23.02 17.68 38.52
N ASP A 3 -23.42 16.77 37.64
CA ASP A 3 -22.75 15.54 37.21
C ASP A 3 -21.35 15.75 36.59
N TYR A 4 -20.39 14.96 37.06
CA TYR A 4 -18.98 14.99 36.64
C TYR A 4 -18.62 13.67 35.95
N LEU A 5 -19.11 13.44 34.73
CA LEU A 5 -18.60 12.38 33.83
C LEU A 5 -18.98 12.73 32.40
N GLY A 6 -18.02 13.23 31.61
CA GLY A 6 -18.27 13.49 30.19
C GLY A 6 -17.18 14.15 29.35
N SER A 7 -15.95 14.34 29.85
CA SER A 7 -14.90 15.08 29.12
C SER A 7 -13.62 14.29 28.80
N ASP A 8 -13.41 13.09 29.34
CA ASP A 8 -12.12 12.38 29.27
C ASP A 8 -11.93 11.41 28.08
N GLN A 9 -12.77 11.47 27.06
CA GLN A 9 -12.61 10.65 25.84
C GLN A 9 -12.38 11.47 24.55
N ARG A 10 -12.18 12.80 24.66
CA ARG A 10 -11.91 13.70 23.52
C ARG A 10 -10.52 14.33 23.55
N LYS A 11 -9.50 13.63 24.05
CA LYS A 11 -8.16 14.23 24.24
C LYS A 11 -6.95 13.42 23.79
N THR A 12 -7.12 12.43 22.91
CA THR A 12 -5.98 11.60 22.44
C THR A 12 -5.96 11.35 20.94
N LYS A 13 -6.35 12.33 20.11
CA LYS A 13 -6.06 12.23 18.66
C LYS A 13 -5.72 13.50 17.89
N ASP A 14 -5.71 14.68 18.51
CA ASP A 14 -5.47 15.94 17.77
C ASP A 14 -4.06 16.52 17.95
N GLN A 15 -3.14 15.84 18.64
CA GLN A 15 -1.88 16.45 19.10
C GLN A 15 -0.60 15.81 18.53
N LYS A 16 -0.71 15.09 17.40
CA LYS A 16 0.43 14.45 16.73
C LYS A 16 0.51 14.67 15.21
N ASP A 17 -0.15 15.71 14.69
CA ASP A 17 -0.09 16.03 13.25
C ASP A 17 0.50 17.42 12.92
N ASP A 18 0.85 18.26 13.90
CA ASP A 18 1.27 19.65 13.65
C ASP A 18 2.78 19.92 13.58
N GLU A 19 3.63 18.88 13.52
CA GLU A 19 5.07 19.08 13.36
C GLU A 19 5.69 18.14 12.31
N LYS A 20 5.26 18.31 11.07
CA LYS A 20 6.18 18.17 9.94
C LYS A 20 6.21 19.52 9.24
N PRO A 21 7.35 20.24 9.24
CA PRO A 21 7.46 21.47 8.49
C PRO A 21 7.09 21.16 7.05
N ILE A 22 6.27 22.04 6.48
CA ILE A 22 5.93 22.13 5.07
C ILE A 22 7.26 22.21 4.32
N LYS A 23 7.83 21.05 3.99
CA LYS A 23 8.84 20.94 2.95
C LYS A 23 8.10 21.28 1.68
N ASP A 24 8.71 22.07 0.81
CA ASP A 24 8.23 22.41 -0.53
C ASP A 24 8.09 21.15 -1.43
N GLU A 25 7.27 20.18 -1.02
CA GLU A 25 6.79 19.10 -1.87
C GLU A 25 5.73 19.71 -2.77
N HIS A 26 6.23 20.22 -3.88
CA HIS A 26 5.44 20.56 -5.05
C HIS A 26 4.46 19.40 -5.32
N PRO A 27 3.24 19.69 -5.81
CA PRO A 27 2.23 18.66 -6.00
C PRO A 27 2.78 17.55 -6.93
N LEU A 28 3.14 16.42 -6.34
CA LEU A 28 3.66 15.27 -7.06
C LEU A 28 2.55 14.72 -7.94
N GLN A 29 2.83 14.64 -9.23
CA GLN A 29 1.94 14.05 -10.20
C GLN A 29 2.08 12.53 -10.17
N VAL A 30 0.96 11.85 -9.96
CA VAL A 30 0.96 10.38 -9.96
C VAL A 30 1.07 9.87 -11.41
N ALA A 31 2.15 9.15 -11.68
CA ALA A 31 2.38 8.45 -12.93
C ALA A 31 2.51 6.94 -12.69
N ARG A 32 2.51 6.16 -13.77
CA ARG A 32 2.82 4.74 -13.73
C ARG A 32 4.11 4.50 -14.49
N CYS A 33 5.11 3.90 -13.85
CA CYS A 33 6.29 3.41 -14.57
C CYS A 33 5.81 2.32 -15.53
N THR A 34 6.10 2.44 -16.82
CA THR A 34 5.70 1.45 -17.83
C THR A 34 6.84 0.62 -18.34
N LYS A 35 8.04 1.20 -18.41
CA LYS A 35 9.22 0.51 -18.91
C LYS A 35 10.49 1.16 -18.37
N ILE A 36 11.51 0.36 -18.10
CA ILE A 36 12.86 0.85 -17.78
C ILE A 36 13.70 0.71 -19.05
N ILE A 37 14.36 1.79 -19.46
CA ILE A 37 15.27 1.82 -20.61
C ILE A 37 16.70 1.92 -20.08
N ASN A 38 17.51 0.92 -20.44
CA ASN A 38 18.92 0.77 -20.09
C ASN A 38 19.18 0.70 -18.58
N SER A 39 19.07 -0.51 -18.02
CA SER A 39 19.56 -0.84 -16.67
C SER A 39 21.09 -0.88 -16.56
N ASP A 40 21.78 -0.93 -17.70
CA ASP A 40 23.19 -1.31 -17.78
C ASP A 40 24.14 -0.11 -17.97
N THR A 41 23.59 1.07 -18.21
CA THR A 41 24.36 2.32 -18.35
C THR A 41 24.17 3.19 -17.11
N GLU A 42 25.18 3.98 -16.73
CA GLU A 42 25.23 4.77 -15.49
C GLU A 42 24.06 5.76 -15.29
N GLU A 43 23.23 6.00 -16.31
CA GLU A 43 22.02 6.83 -16.28
C GLU A 43 20.79 6.00 -16.69
N PRO A 44 20.11 5.33 -15.73
CA PRO A 44 18.88 4.58 -16.04
C PRO A 44 17.75 5.53 -16.39
N LYS A 45 17.13 5.30 -17.56
CA LYS A 45 16.00 6.12 -18.04
C LYS A 45 14.70 5.37 -17.84
N TYR A 46 13.68 6.04 -17.34
CA TYR A 46 12.39 5.43 -17.04
C TYR A 46 11.32 5.99 -17.95
N ILE A 47 10.46 5.14 -18.52
CA ILE A 47 9.26 5.60 -19.21
C ILE A 47 8.11 5.58 -18.23
N ILE A 48 7.61 6.76 -17.90
CA ILE A 48 6.36 6.93 -17.14
C ILE A 48 5.19 7.18 -18.07
N ASN A 49 4.02 6.71 -17.68
CA ASN A 49 2.75 7.04 -18.31
C ASN A 49 1.91 7.88 -17.36
N VAL A 50 1.67 9.13 -17.75
CA VAL A 50 0.84 10.08 -17.00
C VAL A 50 -0.57 10.06 -17.58
N LYS A 51 -1.56 9.67 -16.77
CA LYS A 51 -2.95 9.40 -17.22
C LYS A 51 -3.60 10.55 -18.00
N GLN A 52 -3.19 11.80 -17.75
CA GLN A 52 -3.79 12.99 -18.37
C GLN A 52 -3.01 13.56 -19.55
N PHE A 53 -1.72 13.20 -19.73
CA PHE A 53 -0.82 13.95 -20.61
C PHE A 53 -0.23 13.08 -21.72
N ALA A 54 0.68 12.14 -21.43
CA ALA A 54 1.26 11.19 -22.37
C ALA A 54 2.28 10.27 -21.65
N LYS A 55 3.06 9.50 -22.43
CA LYS A 55 4.27 8.82 -21.98
C LYS A 55 5.46 9.77 -22.02
N PHE A 56 6.28 9.80 -20.97
CA PHE A 56 7.49 10.62 -20.87
C PHE A 56 8.68 9.76 -20.47
N VAL A 57 9.86 10.10 -20.98
CA VAL A 57 11.13 9.55 -20.50
C VAL A 57 11.64 10.46 -19.39
N VAL A 58 11.89 9.88 -18.23
CA VAL A 58 12.27 10.59 -17.01
C VAL A 58 13.50 9.98 -16.38
N ASP A 59 14.23 10.82 -15.68
CA ASP A 59 15.36 10.41 -14.88
C ASP A 59 14.92 10.15 -13.44
N LEU A 60 15.74 9.38 -12.72
CA LEU A 60 15.54 9.03 -11.34
C LEU A 60 16.11 10.13 -10.43
N ALA A 61 15.38 10.53 -9.37
CA ALA A 61 15.91 11.48 -8.40
C ALA A 61 16.78 10.75 -7.37
N ASP A 62 17.74 11.47 -6.75
CA ASP A 62 18.64 10.95 -5.70
C ASP A 62 17.90 10.40 -4.45
N SER A 63 16.59 10.64 -4.35
CA SER A 63 15.74 10.16 -3.25
C SER A 63 15.32 8.70 -3.38
N VAL A 64 15.51 8.08 -4.54
CA VAL A 64 15.10 6.70 -4.81
C VAL A 64 16.29 5.94 -5.40
N ALA A 65 16.37 4.64 -5.17
CA ALA A 65 17.36 3.79 -5.83
C ALA A 65 16.76 3.13 -7.08
N PRO A 66 17.55 2.84 -8.13
CA PRO A 66 17.06 2.11 -9.29
C PRO A 66 16.55 0.70 -8.96
N THR A 67 16.94 0.12 -7.82
CA THR A 67 16.46 -1.17 -7.31
C THR A 67 15.01 -1.15 -6.84
N ASP A 68 14.50 0.01 -6.44
CA ASP A 68 13.17 0.13 -5.83
C ASP A 68 12.09 0.46 -6.86
N ILE A 69 12.49 0.67 -8.12
CA ILE A 69 11.58 1.00 -9.21
C ILE A 69 11.37 -0.21 -10.10
N GLU A 70 10.16 -0.76 -10.02
CA GLU A 70 9.71 -1.82 -10.91
C GLU A 70 8.80 -1.29 -12.02
N GLU A 71 8.81 -1.99 -13.16
CA GLU A 71 7.85 -1.77 -14.22
C GLU A 71 6.43 -2.03 -13.73
N GLY A 72 5.52 -1.10 -14.02
CA GLY A 72 4.13 -1.19 -13.61
C GLY A 72 3.82 -0.58 -12.24
N MET A 73 4.82 -0.17 -11.46
CA MET A 73 4.62 0.50 -10.18
C MET A 73 4.05 1.92 -10.36
N ARG A 74 3.30 2.40 -9.36
CA ARG A 74 2.91 3.81 -9.30
C ARG A 74 4.07 4.62 -8.74
N VAL A 75 4.36 5.75 -9.35
CA VAL A 75 5.45 6.63 -8.91
C VAL A 75 4.94 8.07 -8.83
N GLY A 76 5.40 8.80 -7.81
CA GLY A 76 5.22 10.23 -7.69
C GLY A 76 6.31 10.95 -8.47
N VAL A 77 5.89 11.74 -9.46
CA VAL A 77 6.78 12.47 -10.35
C VAL A 77 6.58 13.96 -10.13
N ASP A 78 7.66 14.73 -10.09
CA ASP A 78 7.53 16.19 -9.98
C ASP A 78 6.99 16.81 -11.29
N ARG A 79 6.19 17.88 -11.18
CA ARG A 79 5.56 18.54 -12.33
C ARG A 79 6.53 19.42 -13.11
N THR A 80 7.63 19.88 -12.50
CA THR A 80 8.57 20.81 -13.13
C THR A 80 9.75 20.09 -13.77
N LYS A 81 10.36 19.15 -13.06
CA LYS A 81 11.55 18.41 -13.53
C LYS A 81 11.24 17.04 -14.11
N TYR A 82 10.01 16.54 -13.97
CA TYR A 82 9.64 15.19 -14.35
C TYR A 82 10.64 14.14 -13.83
N GLN A 83 10.95 14.17 -12.52
CA GLN A 83 11.82 13.18 -11.88
C GLN A 83 11.01 12.35 -10.89
N ILE A 84 11.39 11.07 -10.75
CA ILE A 84 10.72 10.15 -9.81
C ILE A 84 11.23 10.42 -8.39
N HIS A 85 10.35 10.88 -7.50
CA HIS A 85 10.69 11.19 -6.10
C HIS A 85 10.32 10.09 -5.11
N ILE A 86 9.19 9.41 -5.31
CA ILE A 86 8.70 8.41 -4.36
C ILE A 86 7.93 7.29 -5.08
N PRO A 87 8.25 6.01 -4.81
CA PRO A 87 7.40 4.90 -5.23
C PRO A 87 6.11 4.92 -4.40
N LEU A 88 4.97 4.88 -5.09
CA LEU A 88 3.64 4.80 -4.48
C LEU A 88 3.16 3.35 -4.46
N PRO A 89 2.38 2.96 -3.43
CA PRO A 89 1.85 1.61 -3.35
C PRO A 89 1.09 1.25 -4.62
N PRO A 90 1.15 -0.03 -5.05
CA PRO A 90 0.40 -0.49 -6.21
C PRO A 90 -1.09 -0.25 -5.97
N LYS A 91 -1.85 -0.12 -7.07
CA LYS A 91 -3.30 -0.06 -6.96
C LYS A 91 -3.79 -1.41 -6.45
N ILE A 92 -4.20 -1.46 -5.20
CA ILE A 92 -5.01 -2.55 -4.70
C ILE A 92 -6.46 -2.15 -4.96
N ASP A 93 -7.20 -2.99 -5.68
CA ASP A 93 -8.61 -2.72 -5.95
C ASP A 93 -9.39 -2.79 -4.63
N PRO A 94 -10.04 -1.68 -4.21
CA PRO A 94 -10.77 -1.63 -2.94
C PRO A 94 -11.96 -2.60 -2.92
N SER A 95 -12.48 -2.99 -4.10
CA SER A 95 -13.53 -3.99 -4.21
C SER A 95 -13.10 -5.40 -3.80
N VAL A 96 -11.81 -5.73 -3.96
CA VAL A 96 -11.27 -7.06 -3.62
C VAL A 96 -10.77 -7.10 -2.17
N THR A 97 -10.20 -6.00 -1.68
CA THR A 97 -9.80 -5.88 -0.26
C THR A 97 -11.00 -5.82 0.68
N MET A 98 -12.12 -5.22 0.29
CA MET A 98 -13.35 -5.29 1.10
C MET A 98 -14.01 -6.67 1.12
N MET A 99 -13.65 -7.57 0.20
CA MET A 99 -14.11 -8.97 0.22
C MET A 99 -13.19 -9.88 1.04
N GLN A 100 -12.03 -9.38 1.50
CA GLN A 100 -11.20 -10.11 2.44
C GLN A 100 -11.84 -10.00 3.82
N VAL A 101 -12.27 -11.14 4.34
CA VAL A 101 -12.85 -11.24 5.67
C VAL A 101 -11.71 -11.02 6.68
N GLU A 102 -11.55 -9.79 7.16
CA GLU A 102 -10.59 -9.46 8.24
C GLU A 102 -11.05 -10.04 9.59
N ASP A 103 -12.35 -10.26 9.75
CA ASP A 103 -12.95 -10.75 10.99
C ASP A 103 -12.84 -12.28 11.07
N LYS A 104 -12.08 -12.77 12.05
CA LYS A 104 -12.11 -14.19 12.42
C LYS A 104 -13.55 -14.51 12.89
N PRO A 105 -14.28 -15.40 12.21
CA PRO A 105 -15.61 -15.78 12.70
C PRO A 105 -15.46 -16.50 14.04
N ASP A 106 -16.33 -16.19 15.01
CA ASP A 106 -16.34 -16.83 16.35
C ASP A 106 -16.89 -18.27 16.34
N VAL A 107 -17.02 -18.90 15.17
CA VAL A 107 -17.59 -20.24 15.02
C VAL A 107 -16.53 -21.28 15.34
N THR A 108 -16.84 -22.18 16.27
CA THR A 108 -15.91 -23.25 16.65
C THR A 108 -16.25 -24.54 15.88
N TYR A 109 -15.24 -25.38 15.63
CA TYR A 109 -15.46 -26.71 15.03
C TYR A 109 -16.37 -27.62 15.86
N SER A 110 -16.62 -27.26 17.13
CA SER A 110 -17.57 -27.96 18.01
C SER A 110 -19.03 -27.69 17.65
N ASP A 111 -19.31 -26.59 16.94
CA ASP A 111 -20.66 -26.20 16.49
C ASP A 111 -21.08 -26.94 15.21
N VAL A 112 -20.11 -27.58 14.52
CA VAL A 112 -20.33 -28.39 13.31
C VAL A 112 -20.57 -29.85 13.71
N GLY A 113 -21.77 -30.15 14.20
CA GLY A 113 -22.16 -31.50 14.62
C GLY A 113 -22.23 -32.51 13.47
N GLY A 114 -21.86 -33.77 13.72
CA GLY A 114 -22.14 -34.92 12.85
C GLY A 114 -21.08 -35.30 11.81
N CYS A 115 -20.03 -34.50 11.59
CA CYS A 115 -19.03 -34.73 10.54
C CYS A 115 -17.57 -34.65 11.06
N LYS A 116 -17.24 -35.41 12.11
CA LYS A 116 -15.91 -35.38 12.74
C LYS A 116 -14.77 -35.78 11.80
N GLU A 117 -14.94 -36.85 11.02
CA GLU A 117 -13.90 -37.36 10.12
C GLU A 117 -13.57 -36.39 8.97
N GLN A 118 -14.58 -35.68 8.45
CA GLN A 118 -14.39 -34.69 7.39
C GLN A 118 -13.69 -33.43 7.89
N ILE A 119 -14.00 -32.99 9.11
CA ILE A 119 -13.33 -31.84 9.75
C ILE A 119 -11.86 -32.16 9.99
N GLU A 120 -11.54 -33.38 10.47
CA GLU A 120 -10.17 -33.80 10.72
C GLU A 120 -9.32 -33.81 9.43
N LYS A 121 -9.86 -34.34 8.32
CA LYS A 121 -9.22 -34.29 7.00
C LYS A 121 -9.04 -32.87 6.47
N LEU A 122 -9.96 -31.96 6.80
CA LEU A 122 -9.87 -30.57 6.36
C LEU A 122 -8.81 -29.80 7.15
N ARG A 123 -8.69 -30.03 8.46
CA ARG A 123 -7.60 -29.51 9.31
C ARG A 123 -6.25 -30.06 8.85
N GLU A 124 -6.21 -31.36 8.58
CA GLU A 124 -5.37 -32.06 7.60
C GLU A 124 -4.61 -31.16 6.60
N VAL A 125 -5.41 -30.67 5.66
CA VAL A 125 -4.95 -30.06 4.42
C VAL A 125 -4.73 -28.55 4.56
N VAL A 126 -5.40 -27.90 5.51
CA VAL A 126 -5.37 -26.43 5.64
C VAL A 126 -4.46 -25.97 6.77
N GLU A 127 -4.47 -26.61 7.94
CA GLU A 127 -3.69 -26.17 9.11
C GLU A 127 -2.25 -26.70 9.09
N LEU A 128 -2.03 -27.96 8.71
CA LEU A 128 -0.68 -28.54 8.73
C LEU A 128 0.34 -27.88 7.78
N PRO A 129 0.00 -27.44 6.55
CA PRO A 129 0.98 -26.78 5.68
C PRO A 129 1.26 -25.32 6.07
N LEU A 130 0.50 -24.74 7.01
CA LEU A 130 0.70 -23.36 7.48
C LEU A 130 1.40 -23.29 8.85
N LEU A 131 1.42 -24.39 9.61
CA LEU A 131 2.04 -24.48 10.93
C LEU A 131 3.48 -25.01 10.89
N HIS A 132 3.91 -25.64 9.79
CA HIS A 132 5.27 -26.10 9.51
C HIS A 132 5.85 -25.36 8.31
#